data_AF-A0A6V6Z8A9-F1
#
_entry.id   AF-A0A6V6Z8A9-F1
#
_cell.length_a   1.000
_cell.length_b   1.000
_cell.length_c   1.000
_cell.angle_alpha   90.00
_cell.angle_beta   90.00
_cell.angle_gamma   90.00
#
_symmetry.space_group_name_H-M   'P 1'
#
loop_
_entity.id
_entity.type
_entity.pdbx_description
1 polymer ?
#
loop_
_entity_poly.entity_id
_entity_poly.type
_entity_poly.pdbx_seq_one_letter_code
_entity_poly.pdbx_strand_id
1 'polypeptide(L)'
;MNNKNKIIDHLQLTSAQYDERLFQIFWCWCQKFGKTINHSQQLLANHGIAKWWYAEYEKIEARFIEAMPHLPLHTNSLEYHYFGFIDQMNTIYPKPLIDAISVSVQKEEIKITKTLPTYYAN
;
A
#
# COMPACT_ATOMS: atom_id res chain seq x y z
N MET A 1 -1.26 0.25 -18.34
CA MET A 1 -0.01 -0.23 -19.00
C MET A 1 0.79 0.87 -19.72
N ASN A 2 0.16 2.00 -20.12
CA ASN A 2 0.84 3.11 -20.80
C ASN A 2 1.65 4.02 -19.84
N ASN A 3 1.22 4.14 -18.57
CA ASN A 3 1.84 5.05 -17.62
C ASN A 3 3.21 4.57 -17.11
N LYS A 4 3.33 3.30 -16.71
CA LYS A 4 4.61 2.70 -16.25
C LYS A 4 5.79 3.00 -17.18
N ASN A 5 5.64 2.75 -18.49
CA ASN A 5 6.72 2.98 -19.45
C ASN A 5 7.10 4.46 -19.53
N LYS A 6 6.10 5.36 -19.56
CA LYS A 6 6.35 6.80 -19.53
C LYS A 6 7.07 7.25 -18.26
N ILE A 7 6.66 6.75 -17.09
CA ILE A 7 7.35 7.05 -15.82
C ILE A 7 8.79 6.56 -15.86
N ILE A 8 9.01 5.32 -16.32
CA ILE A 8 10.35 4.74 -16.49
C ILE A 8 11.22 5.62 -17.41
N ASP A 9 10.70 6.00 -18.57
CA ASP A 9 11.43 6.80 -19.55
C ASP A 9 11.74 8.20 -19.00
N HIS A 10 10.79 8.86 -18.35
CA HIS A 10 10.99 10.23 -17.85
C HIS A 10 11.85 10.31 -16.59
N LEU A 11 11.72 9.35 -15.68
CA LEU A 11 12.52 9.27 -14.46
C LEU A 11 13.83 8.51 -14.67
N GLN A 12 14.09 8.00 -15.88
CA GLN A 12 15.30 7.24 -16.23
C GLN A 12 15.51 6.04 -15.29
N LEU A 13 14.42 5.31 -15.01
CA LEU A 13 14.43 4.15 -14.11
C LEU A 13 14.55 2.86 -14.92
N THR A 14 15.10 1.83 -14.31
CA THR A 14 14.88 0.45 -14.78
C THR A 14 13.49 -0.04 -14.36
N SER A 15 12.94 -1.04 -15.06
CA SER A 15 11.67 -1.66 -14.62
C SER A 15 11.77 -2.19 -13.19
N ALA A 16 12.91 -2.76 -12.79
CA ALA A 16 13.11 -3.28 -11.44
C ALA A 16 13.04 -2.16 -10.39
N GLN A 17 13.69 -1.02 -10.65
CA GLN A 17 13.62 0.15 -9.76
C GLN A 17 12.19 0.70 -9.65
N TYR A 18 11.44 0.71 -10.75
CA TYR A 18 10.04 1.11 -10.73
C TYR A 18 9.20 0.17 -9.85
N ASP A 19 9.34 -1.14 -10.06
CA ASP A 19 8.55 -2.14 -9.32
C ASP A 19 8.91 -2.15 -7.82
N GLU A 20 10.19 -1.96 -7.49
CA GLU A 20 10.64 -1.80 -6.10
C GLU A 20 10.04 -0.54 -5.45
N ARG A 21 10.09 0.61 -6.13
CA ARG A 21 9.50 1.86 -5.64
C ARG A 21 7.99 1.72 -5.44
N LEU A 22 7.29 1.14 -6.40
CA LEU A 22 5.86 0.90 -6.33
C LEU A 22 5.50 0.08 -5.07
N PHE A 23 6.23 -1.00 -4.83
CA PHE A 23 6.05 -1.82 -3.64
C PHE A 23 6.35 -1.04 -2.35
N GLN A 24 7.46 -0.29 -2.31
CA GLN A 24 7.83 0.52 -1.14
C GLN A 24 6.77 1.57 -0.82
N ILE A 25 6.23 2.25 -1.83
CA ILE A 25 5.16 3.25 -1.64
C ILE A 25 3.90 2.57 -1.09
N PHE A 26 3.49 1.43 -1.65
CA PHE A 26 2.33 0.69 -1.15
C PHE A 26 2.54 0.20 0.28
N TRP A 27 3.72 -0.33 0.59
CA TRP A 27 4.07 -0.77 1.93
C TRP A 27 4.06 0.37 2.95
N CYS A 28 4.67 1.53 2.62
CA CYS A 28 4.64 2.72 3.45
C CYS A 28 3.21 3.20 3.71
N TRP A 29 2.34 3.15 2.70
CA TRP A 29 0.91 3.47 2.85
C TRP A 29 0.21 2.50 3.82
N CYS A 30 0.44 1.20 3.68
CA CYS A 30 -0.08 0.18 4.61
C CYS A 30 0.42 0.40 6.04
N GLN A 31 1.68 0.82 6.23
CA GLN A 31 2.22 1.16 7.54
C GLN A 31 1.59 2.42 8.13
N LYS A 32 1.30 3.43 7.31
CA LYS A 32 0.68 4.69 7.74
C LYS A 32 -0.75 4.52 8.23
N PHE A 33 -1.55 3.68 7.56
CA PHE A 33 -2.95 3.42 7.92
C PHE A 33 -3.16 2.18 8.79
N GLY A 34 -2.15 1.32 8.88
CA GLY A 34 -2.07 0.24 9.83
C GLY A 34 -1.99 0.76 11.26
N LYS A 35 -2.61 0.05 12.19
CA LYS A 35 -2.61 0.39 13.63
C LYS A 35 -1.52 -0.34 14.40
N THR A 36 -1.10 -1.48 13.86
CA THR A 36 -0.08 -2.39 14.39
C THR A 36 0.64 -3.04 13.20
N ILE A 37 1.79 -3.66 13.43
CA ILE A 37 2.54 -4.39 12.40
C ILE A 37 1.67 -5.46 11.73
N ASN A 38 0.93 -6.24 12.52
CA ASN A 38 0.02 -7.26 12.00
C ASN A 38 -1.08 -6.64 11.13
N HIS A 39 -1.65 -5.50 11.55
CA HIS A 39 -2.66 -4.81 10.73
C HIS A 39 -2.06 -4.33 9.40
N SER A 40 -0.85 -3.75 9.42
CA SER A 40 -0.16 -3.32 8.19
C SER A 40 0.11 -4.48 7.23
N GLN A 41 0.50 -5.65 7.75
CA GLN A 41 0.69 -6.87 6.96
C GLN A 41 -0.65 -7.38 6.37
N GLN A 42 -1.73 -7.32 7.14
CA GLN A 42 -3.07 -7.68 6.65
C GLN A 42 -3.55 -6.73 5.55
N LEU A 43 -3.29 -5.42 5.68
CA LEU A 43 -3.58 -4.43 4.63
C LEU A 43 -2.78 -4.75 3.35
N LEU A 44 -1.48 -5.04 3.48
CA LEU A 44 -0.62 -5.40 2.36
C LEU A 44 -1.10 -6.68 1.65
N ALA A 45 -1.54 -7.68 2.40
CA ALA A 45 -1.99 -8.97 1.87
C ALA A 45 -3.44 -8.94 1.33
N ASN A 46 -4.21 -7.87 1.58
CA ASN A 46 -5.60 -7.80 1.20
C ASN A 46 -5.77 -7.44 -0.29
N HIS A 47 -6.32 -8.37 -1.07
CA HIS A 47 -6.53 -8.17 -2.52
C HIS A 47 -7.43 -6.98 -2.85
N GLY A 48 -8.49 -6.74 -2.07
CA GLY A 48 -9.41 -5.62 -2.28
C GLY A 48 -8.73 -4.27 -2.06
N ILE A 49 -7.92 -4.15 -1.00
CA ILE A 49 -7.09 -2.98 -0.73
C ILE A 49 -6.05 -2.79 -1.82
N ALA A 50 -5.30 -3.83 -2.20
CA ALA A 50 -4.30 -3.75 -3.25
C ALA A 50 -4.91 -3.28 -4.58
N LYS A 51 -6.05 -3.87 -4.99
CA LYS A 51 -6.75 -3.48 -6.21
C LYS A 51 -7.19 -2.02 -6.19
N TRP A 52 -7.78 -1.56 -5.09
CA TRP A 52 -8.17 -0.16 -4.93
C TRP A 52 -6.96 0.76 -4.98
N TRP A 53 -5.90 0.41 -4.24
CA TRP A 53 -4.70 1.23 -4.12
C TRP A 53 -4.00 1.41 -5.46
N TYR A 54 -3.82 0.33 -6.23
CA TYR A 54 -3.23 0.42 -7.57
C TYR A 54 -4.07 1.26 -8.52
N ALA A 55 -5.40 1.23 -8.42
CA ALA A 55 -6.27 2.05 -9.24
C ALA A 55 -6.16 3.55 -8.91
N GLU A 56 -6.03 3.92 -7.63
CA GLU A 56 -5.79 5.32 -7.25
C GLU A 56 -4.38 5.78 -7.63
N TYR A 57 -3.39 4.91 -7.45
CA TYR A 57 -2.01 5.18 -7.85
C TYR A 57 -1.90 5.45 -9.37
N GLU A 58 -2.56 4.64 -10.21
CA GLU A 58 -2.56 4.84 -11.67
C GLU A 58 -3.17 6.21 -12.06
N LYS A 59 -4.18 6.70 -11.34
CA LYS A 59 -4.76 8.03 -11.55
C LYS A 59 -3.77 9.14 -11.21
N ILE A 60 -2.99 8.97 -10.15
CA ILE A 60 -1.96 9.95 -9.76
C ILE A 60 -0.83 9.98 -10.77
N GLU A 61 -0.36 8.82 -11.23
CA GLU A 61 0.63 8.76 -12.32
C GLU A 61 0.12 9.42 -13.59
N ALA A 62 -1.15 9.23 -13.95
CA ALA A 62 -1.76 9.90 -15.10
C ALA A 62 -1.71 11.43 -14.94
N ARG A 63 -2.07 11.96 -13.76
CA ARG A 63 -1.99 13.41 -13.48
C ARG A 63 -0.56 13.94 -13.51
N PHE A 64 0.40 13.16 -13.01
CA PHE A 64 1.81 13.54 -13.10
C PHE A 64 2.27 13.62 -14.56
N ILE A 65 1.94 12.62 -15.38
CA ILE A 65 2.25 12.60 -16.82
C ILE A 65 1.62 13.79 -17.55
N GLU A 66 0.38 14.16 -17.20
CA GLU A 66 -0.30 15.34 -17.76
C GLU A 66 0.37 16.66 -17.35
N ALA A 67 0.85 16.77 -16.11
CA ALA A 67 1.49 17.97 -15.59
C ALA A 67 2.95 18.13 -16.06
N MET A 68 3.61 17.02 -16.39
CA MET A 68 5.05 16.96 -16.69
C MET A 68 5.55 17.92 -17.77
N PRO A 69 4.83 18.20 -18.88
CA PRO A 69 5.25 19.21 -19.87
C PRO A 69 5.42 20.63 -19.30
N HIS A 70 4.82 20.90 -18.13
CA HIS A 70 4.86 22.19 -17.46
C HIS A 70 5.85 22.21 -16.28
N LEU A 71 6.49 21.09 -15.97
CA LEU A 71 7.47 20.97 -14.89
C LEU A 71 8.89 21.31 -15.37
N PRO A 72 9.75 21.88 -14.51
CA PRO A 72 11.16 22.07 -14.84
C PRO A 72 11.86 20.74 -15.14
N LEU A 73 12.48 20.65 -16.31
CA LEU A 73 12.98 19.39 -16.93
C LEU A 73 14.29 18.83 -16.34
N HIS A 74 14.63 19.16 -15.09
CA HIS A 74 15.82 18.57 -14.46
C HIS A 74 15.44 17.23 -13.80
N THR A 75 16.20 16.15 -14.03
CA THR A 75 15.88 14.79 -13.55
C THR A 75 15.62 14.74 -12.04
N ASN A 76 16.47 15.39 -11.24
CA ASN A 76 16.30 15.46 -9.79
C ASN A 76 15.01 16.22 -9.40
N SER A 77 14.62 17.23 -10.19
CA SER A 77 13.38 17.97 -9.99
C SER A 77 12.16 17.15 -10.39
N LEU A 78 12.23 16.38 -11.48
CA LEU A 78 11.14 15.50 -11.91
C LEU A 78 10.85 14.39 -10.90
N GLU A 79 11.89 13.78 -10.33
CA GLU A 79 11.72 12.80 -9.26
C GLU A 79 11.10 13.43 -8.01
N TYR A 80 11.54 14.63 -7.62
CA TYR A 80 10.95 15.37 -6.51
C TYR A 80 9.46 15.69 -6.77
N HIS A 81 9.12 16.16 -7.97
CA HIS A 81 7.74 16.41 -8.34
C HIS A 81 6.92 15.13 -8.33
N TYR A 82 7.45 14.03 -8.86
CA TYR A 82 6.80 12.73 -8.84
C TYR A 82 6.44 12.32 -7.41
N PHE A 83 7.38 12.40 -6.46
CA PHE A 83 7.09 12.12 -5.06
C PHE A 83 6.04 13.06 -4.45
N GLY A 84 6.03 14.34 -4.85
CA GLY A 84 4.99 15.29 -4.45
C GLY A 84 3.59 14.89 -4.93
N PHE A 85 3.47 14.28 -6.12
CA PHE A 85 2.21 13.69 -6.58
C PHE A 85 1.83 12.44 -5.78
N ILE A 86 2.79 11.55 -5.53
CA ILE A 86 2.57 10.33 -4.75
C ILE A 86 2.12 10.62 -3.32
N ASP A 87 2.62 11.68 -2.68
CA ASP A 87 2.24 12.02 -1.31
C ASP A 87 0.72 12.29 -1.16
N GLN A 88 0.01 12.60 -2.25
CA GLN A 88 -1.46 12.69 -2.24
C GLN A 88 -2.11 11.36 -1.80
N MET A 89 -1.51 10.20 -2.11
CA MET A 89 -1.97 8.88 -1.63
C MET A 89 -2.00 8.80 -0.10
N ASN A 90 -1.14 9.54 0.58
CA ASN A 90 -1.04 9.53 2.03
C ASN A 90 -2.17 10.30 2.72
N THR A 91 -3.07 10.91 1.95
CA THR A 91 -4.21 11.68 2.46
C THR A 91 -5.56 10.99 2.21
N ILE A 92 -5.58 9.94 1.39
CA ILE A 92 -6.80 9.23 0.99
C ILE A 92 -6.74 7.75 1.40
N TYR A 93 -7.82 7.23 1.96
CA TYR A 93 -7.96 5.80 2.23
C TYR A 93 -9.44 5.36 2.23
N PRO A 94 -9.73 4.11 1.83
CA PRO A 94 -11.08 3.58 1.82
C PRO A 94 -11.44 3.11 3.23
N LYS A 95 -11.86 4.07 4.08
CA LYS A 95 -12.15 3.82 5.50
C LYS A 95 -12.98 2.55 5.77
N PRO A 96 -14.08 2.27 5.05
CA PRO A 96 -14.86 1.05 5.28
C PRO A 96 -14.08 -0.24 5.05
N LEU A 97 -13.19 -0.28 4.05
CA LEU A 97 -12.38 -1.47 3.75
C LEU A 97 -11.29 -1.71 4.79
N ILE A 98 -10.67 -0.64 5.28
CA ILE A 98 -9.66 -0.73 6.36
C ILE A 98 -10.30 -1.17 7.68
N ASP A 99 -11.42 -0.53 8.06
CA ASP A 99 -12.07 -0.84 9.33
C ASP A 99 -12.58 -2.29 9.36
N ALA A 100 -13.05 -2.85 8.24
CA ALA A 100 -13.45 -4.25 8.12
C ALA A 100 -12.31 -5.26 8.38
N ILE A 101 -11.07 -4.91 8.02
CA ILE A 101 -9.88 -5.74 8.26
C ILE A 101 -9.51 -5.73 9.74
N SER A 102 -9.76 -4.63 10.45
CA SER A 102 -9.43 -4.50 11.88
C SER A 102 -10.34 -5.31 12.82
N VAL A 103 -11.54 -5.71 12.38
CA VAL A 103 -12.54 -6.41 13.20
C VAL A 103 -12.29 -7.91 13.29
N SER A 104 -11.59 -8.51 12.33
CA SER A 104 -11.33 -9.97 12.32
C SER A 104 -10.44 -10.43 13.50
N VAL A 105 -9.59 -9.55 14.03
CA VAL A 105 -8.66 -9.84 15.14
C VAL A 105 -9.38 -10.04 16.48
N GLN A 106 -10.57 -9.46 16.68
CA GLN A 106 -11.30 -9.63 17.94
C GLN A 106 -12.09 -10.95 18.02
N LYS A 107 -12.22 -11.71 16.92
CA LYS A 107 -13.05 -12.92 16.87
C LYS A 107 -12.30 -14.24 17.10
N GLU A 108 -10.97 -14.24 17.20
CA GLU A 108 -10.18 -15.48 17.28
C GLU A 108 -9.52 -15.76 18.64
N GLU A 109 -10.06 -15.23 19.75
CA GLU A 109 -9.85 -15.87 21.06
C GLU A 109 -10.96 -16.88 21.35
N ILE A 110 -10.94 -18.02 20.64
CA ILE A 110 -11.63 -19.21 21.14
C ILE A 110 -10.85 -19.65 22.38
N LYS A 111 -11.37 -19.30 23.57
CA LYS A 111 -10.94 -19.89 24.83
C LYS A 111 -11.20 -21.39 24.77
N ILE A 112 -10.22 -22.17 24.34
CA ILE A 112 -10.20 -23.60 24.60
C ILE A 112 -9.88 -23.77 26.08
N THR A 113 -10.88 -23.62 26.95
CA THR A 113 -10.83 -24.21 28.30
C THR A 113 -10.78 -25.72 28.11
N LYS A 114 -9.56 -26.26 27.99
CA LYS A 114 -9.33 -27.69 28.16
C LYS A 114 -9.58 -28.03 29.62
N THR A 115 -10.81 -28.37 29.96
CA THR A 115 -11.10 -29.29 31.07
C THR A 115 -10.52 -30.65 30.68
N LEU A 116 -9.22 -30.85 30.93
CA LEU A 116 -8.61 -32.17 30.90
C LEU A 116 -9.12 -32.94 32.13
N PRO A 117 -9.73 -34.12 31.99
CA PRO A 117 -10.01 -34.98 33.13
C PRO A 117 -8.69 -35.47 33.70
N THR A 118 -8.41 -35.14 34.96
CA THR A 118 -7.33 -35.77 35.73
C THR A 118 -7.73 -37.20 36.06
N TYR A 119 -7.09 -38.17 35.41
CA TYR A 119 -7.15 -39.55 35.83
C TYR A 119 -6.10 -39.77 36.92
N TYR A 120 -6.54 -40.04 38.14
CA TYR A 120 -5.68 -40.59 39.19
C TYR A 120 -5.45 -42.08 38.88
N ALA A 121 -4.20 -42.48 38.72
CA ALA A 121 -3.84 -43.90 38.69
C ALA A 121 -3.79 -44.43 40.13
N ASN A 122 -4.54 -45.49 40.40
CA ASN A 122 -4.42 -46.32 41.62
C ASN A 122 -3.30 -47.33 41.45
#